data_AF-A0A7C4XDY8-F1
#
_entry.id   AF-A0A7C4XDY8-F1
#
_cell.length_a   1.000
_cell.length_b   1.000
_cell.length_c   1.000
_cell.angle_alpha   90.00
_cell.angle_beta   90.00
_cell.angle_gamma   90.00
#
_symmetry.space_group_name_H-M   'P 1'
#
loop_
_entity.id
_entity.type
_entity.pdbx_description
1 polymer ?
#
loop_
_entity_poly.entity_id
_entity_poly.type
_entity_poly.pdbx_seq_one_letter_code
_entity_poly.pdbx_strand_id
1 'polypeptide(L)' 'MKKTEIIKLFEELCARLSIIVKYDRFFGKGGYCRLRERSFFIINEMLSNPTKEEIFIKELKQLNPDPDLIPPKLKDFLK' A
#
# COMPACT_ATOMS: atom_id res chain seq x y z
N MET A 1 -4.53 -15.14 6.72
CA MET A 1 -4.69 -15.05 5.25
C MET A 1 -3.31 -15.09 4.61
N LYS A 2 -3.09 -15.85 3.53
CA LYS A 2 -1.79 -15.85 2.83
C LYS A 2 -1.71 -14.60 1.95
N LYS A 3 -0.73 -13.72 2.20
CA LYS A 3 -0.50 -12.53 1.37
C LYS A 3 0.01 -12.95 0.00
N THR A 4 -0.47 -12.27 -1.05
CA THR A 4 0.08 -12.43 -2.40
C THR A 4 1.49 -11.86 -2.47
N GLU A 5 2.28 -12.27 -3.46
CA GLU A 5 3.60 -11.68 -3.70
C GLU A 5 3.50 -10.18 -4.02
N ILE A 6 2.41 -9.77 -4.68
CA ILE A 6 2.14 -8.37 -5.04
C ILE A 6 1.95 -7.51 -3.78
N ILE A 7 1.17 -7.97 -2.81
CA ILE A 7 0.98 -7.24 -1.54
C ILE A 7 2.32 -7.06 -0.81
N LYS A 8 3.17 -8.08 -0.79
CA LYS A 8 4.49 -7.97 -0.15
C LYS A 8 5.36 -6.91 -0.83
N LEU A 9 5.35 -6.85 -2.16
CA LEU A 9 6.07 -5.82 -2.91
C LEU A 9 5.54 -4.42 -2.60
N PHE A 10 4.22 -4.25 -2.44
CA PHE A 10 3.65 -2.97 -2.04
C PHE A 10 4.09 -2.58 -0.63
N GLU A 11 4.12 -3.52 0.30
CA GLU A 11 4.64 -3.29 1.66
C GLU A 11 6.11 -2.87 1.65
N GLU A 12 6.94 -3.51 0.82
CA GLU A 12 8.34 -3.13 0.64
C GLU A 12 8.49 -1.73 0.06
N LEU A 13 7.69 -1.37 -0.95
CA LEU A 13 7.67 -0.02 -1.51
C LEU A 13 7.25 1.02 -0.44
N CYS A 14 6.19 0.74 0.31
CA CYS A 14 5.77 1.59 1.43
C CYS A 14 6.90 1.76 2.46
N ALA A 15 7.60 0.68 2.82
CA ALA A 15 8.72 0.74 3.76
C ALA A 15 9.87 1.63 3.23
N ARG A 16 10.21 1.53 1.93
CA ARG A 16 11.20 2.42 1.30
C ARG A 16 10.78 3.89 1.32
N LEU A 17 9.49 4.15 1.20
CA LEU A 17 8.91 5.49 1.30
C LEU A 17 8.71 5.96 2.75
N SER A 18 9.20 5.22 3.74
CA SER A 18 8.97 5.49 5.17
C SER A 18 7.49 5.53 5.57
N ILE A 19 6.65 4.78 4.87
CA ILE A 19 5.22 4.62 5.12
C ILE A 19 4.99 3.32 5.92
N ILE A 20 4.38 3.45 7.09
CA ILE A 20 4.10 2.32 7.98
C ILE A 20 2.78 1.68 7.57
N VAL A 21 2.84 0.46 7.01
CA VAL A 21 1.64 -0.31 6.68
C VAL A 21 1.08 -0.99 7.94
N LYS A 22 -0.20 -0.77 8.23
CA LYS A 22 -0.93 -1.41 9.33
C LYS A 22 -2.19 -2.08 8.82
N TYR A 23 -2.41 -3.31 9.29
CA TYR A 23 -3.65 -4.05 9.07
C TYR A 23 -4.47 -4.02 10.35
N ASP A 24 -5.73 -3.62 10.23
CA ASP A 24 -6.63 -3.52 11.39
C ASP A 24 -8.08 -3.86 11.00
N ARG A 25 -8.93 -4.15 11.98
CA ARG A 25 -10.37 -4.40 11.79
C ARG A 25 -11.15 -3.13 12.06
N PHE A 26 -11.76 -2.57 11.03
CA PHE A 26 -12.60 -1.37 11.16
C PHE A 26 -13.65 -1.29 10.06
N PHE A 27 -14.59 -0.35 10.21
CA PHE A 27 -15.56 -0.04 9.17
C PHE A 27 -14.89 0.83 8.08
N GLY A 28 -14.78 0.28 6.87
CA GLY A 28 -14.20 0.98 5.72
C GLY A 28 -13.13 0.17 5.01
N LYS A 29 -12.50 0.78 3.98
CA LYS A 29 -11.46 0.13 3.18
C LYS A 29 -10.05 0.36 3.74
N GLY A 30 -9.81 1.56 4.27
CA GLY A 30 -8.48 2.06 4.60
C GLY A 30 -7.93 2.98 3.52
N GLY A 31 -6.64 3.31 3.61
CA GLY A 31 -5.95 4.18 2.67
C GLY A 31 -4.66 4.77 3.26
N TYR A 32 -4.07 5.69 2.50
CA TYR A 32 -2.92 6.45 2.95
C TYR A 32 -3.35 7.59 3.87
N CYS A 33 -2.66 7.75 5.00
CA CYS A 33 -2.84 8.91 5.84
C CYS A 33 -1.51 9.37 6.44
N ARG A 34 -1.40 10.68 6.68
CA ARG A 34 -0.27 11.27 7.38
C ARG A 34 -0.72 11.72 8.76
N LEU A 35 -0.08 11.19 9.81
CA LEU A 35 -0.32 11.59 11.18
C LEU A 35 0.96 12.22 11.72
N ARG A 36 0.91 13.55 11.91
CA ARG A 36 2.08 14.38 12.28
C ARG A 36 3.20 14.20 11.24
N GLU A 37 4.36 13.74 11.68
CA GLU A 37 5.55 13.53 10.83
C GLU A 37 5.65 12.11 10.28
N ARG A 38 4.67 11.24 10.57
CA ARG A 38 4.70 9.84 10.16
C ARG A 38 3.63 9.56 9.12
N SER A 39 4.01 8.84 8.08
CA SER A 39 3.11 8.35 7.06
C SER A 39 2.66 6.94 7.40
N PHE A 40 1.37 6.69 7.28
CA PHE A 40 0.74 5.41 7.56
C PHE A 40 -0.09 4.97 6.36
N PHE A 41 -0.16 3.65 6.18
CA PHE A 41 -1.04 3.02 5.22
C PHE A 41 -1.89 2.02 5.98
N ILE A 42 -3.14 2.38 6.25
CA ILE A 42 -4.04 1.54 7.06
C ILE A 42 -4.91 0.72 6.11
N ILE A 43 -4.96 -0.59 6.28
CA ILE A 43 -5.76 -1.49 5.45
C ILE A 43 -6.69 -2.30 6.33
N ASN A 44 -7.96 -2.39 5.93
CA ASN A 44 -8.88 -3.28 6.61
C ASN A 44 -8.50 -4.75 6.35
N GLU A 45 -8.16 -5.48 7.41
CA GLU A 45 -7.70 -6.86 7.30
C GLU A 45 -8.78 -7.82 6.81
N MET A 46 -10.06 -7.46 6.97
CA MET A 46 -11.22 -8.26 6.55
C MET A 46 -11.42 -8.27 5.02
N LEU A 47 -10.74 -7.40 4.29
CA LEU A 47 -10.86 -7.33 2.83
C LEU A 47 -10.18 -8.50 2.12
N SER A 48 -10.65 -8.81 0.91
CA SER A 48 -10.00 -9.77 0.04
C SER A 48 -8.62 -9.26 -0.43
N ASN A 49 -7.70 -10.16 -0.77
CA ASN A 49 -6.39 -9.77 -1.31
C ASN A 49 -6.50 -8.86 -2.55
N PRO A 50 -7.34 -9.14 -3.55
CA PRO A 50 -7.53 -8.24 -4.69
C PRO A 50 -7.96 -6.83 -4.29
N THR A 51 -8.90 -6.70 -3.35
CA THR A 51 -9.35 -5.39 -2.87
C THR A 51 -8.23 -4.64 -2.14
N LYS A 52 -7.37 -5.34 -1.40
CA LYS A 52 -6.20 -4.73 -0.75
C LYS A 52 -5.19 -4.23 -1.78
N GLU A 53 -4.93 -4.99 -2.84
CA GLU A 53 -4.06 -4.60 -3.95
C GLU A 53 -4.60 -3.34 -4.65
N GLU A 54 -5.90 -3.28 -4.93
CA GLU A 54 -6.52 -2.09 -5.51
C GLU A 54 -6.34 -0.83 -4.65
N ILE A 55 -6.45 -0.96 -3.32
CA ILE A 55 -6.23 0.15 -2.39
C ILE A 55 -4.77 0.62 -2.47
N PHE A 56 -3.81 -0.30 -2.45
CA PHE A 56 -2.39 0.06 -2.63
C PHE A 56 -2.15 0.80 -3.94
N ILE A 57 -2.65 0.26 -5.06
CA ILE A 57 -2.47 0.86 -6.38
C ILE A 57 -3.04 2.28 -6.40
N LYS A 58 -4.29 2.44 -5.96
CA LYS A 58 -4.98 3.73 -5.98
C LYS A 58 -4.21 4.80 -5.20
N GLU A 59 -3.82 4.48 -3.97
CA GLU A 59 -3.20 5.44 -3.06
C GLU A 59 -1.74 5.71 -3.41
N LEU A 60 -0.98 4.68 -3.81
CA LEU A 60 0.41 4.84 -4.26
C LEU A 60 0.49 5.59 -5.59
N LYS A 61 -0.46 5.42 -6.51
CA LYS A 61 -0.52 6.26 -7.72
C LYS A 61 -0.69 7.74 -7.37
N GLN A 62 -1.52 8.07 -6.38
CA GLN A 62 -1.73 9.45 -5.95
C GLN A 62 -0.49 10.06 -5.28
N LEU A 63 0.31 9.24 -4.60
CA LEU A 63 1.57 9.67 -4.00
C LEU A 63 2.67 9.97 -5.03
N ASN A 64 2.50 9.49 -6.27
CA ASN A 64 3.46 9.63 -7.36
C ASN A 64 4.93 9.35 -6.92
N PRO A 65 5.21 8.15 -6.39
CA PRO A 65 6.53 7.82 -5.85
C PRO A 65 7.59 7.84 -6.94
N ASP A 66 8.82 8.13 -6.53
CA ASP A 66 9.97 8.15 -7.42
C ASP A 66 10.09 6.81 -8.21
N PRO A 67 10.10 6.84 -9.56
CA PRO A 67 10.22 5.66 -10.40
C PRO A 67 11.42 4.75 -10.10
N ASP A 68 12.49 5.29 -9.50
CA ASP A 68 13.68 4.55 -9.10
C ASP A 68 13.44 3.69 -7.84
N LEU A 69 12.48 4.09 -6.99
CA LEU A 69 12.11 3.34 -5.79
C LEU A 69 11.11 2.21 -6.08
N ILE A 70 10.37 2.31 -7.20
CA ILE A 70 9.31 1.35 -7.58
C ILE A 70 9.94 0.04 -8.09
N PRO A 71 9.66 -1.10 -7.44
CA PRO A 71 10.06 -2.42 -7.95
C PRO A 71 9.57 -2.65 -9.38
N PRO A 72 10.35 -3.29 -10.28
CA PRO A 72 9.96 -3.48 -11.68
C PRO A 72 8.57 -4.11 -11.86
N LYS A 73 8.24 -5.10 -11.02
CA LYS A 73 6.93 -5.78 -11.00
C LYS A 73 5.76 -4.87 -10.63
N LEU A 74 6.00 -3.75 -9.93
CA LEU A 74 4.96 -2.79 -9.54
C LEU A 74 4.83 -1.63 -10.53
N LYS A 75 5.80 -1.44 -11.43
CA LYS A 75 5.77 -0.34 -12.41
C LYS A 75 4.53 -0.42 -13.31
N ASP A 76 4.16 -1.62 -13.78
CA ASP A 76 2.97 -1.77 -14.63
C ASP A 76 1.66 -1.45 -13.90
N PHE A 77 1.62 -1.63 -12.58
CA PHE A 77 0.44 -1.28 -11.78
C PHE A 77 0.37 0.21 -11.45
N LEU A 78 1.52 0.90 -11.40
CA LEU A 78 1.64 2.31 -10.99
C LEU A 78 1.82 3.29 -12.16
N LYS A 79 1.88 2.79 -13.41
CA LYS A 79 1.82 3.60 -14.64
C LYS A 79 0.53 4.42 -14.76
#